data_AF-A0A925E9N2-F1
#
_entry.id   AF-A0A925E9N2-F1
#
_cell.length_a   1.000
_cell.length_b   1.000
_cell.length_c   1.000
_cell.angle_alpha   90.00
_cell.angle_beta   90.00
_cell.angle_gamma   90.00
#
_symmetry.space_group_name_H-M   'P 1'
#
loop_
_entity.id
_entity.type
_entity.pdbx_description
1 polymer ?
#
loop_
_entity_poly.entity_id
_entity_poly.type
_entity_poly.pdbx_seq_one_letter_code
_entity_poly.pdbx_strand_id
1 'polypeptide(L)'
;MTRSLFLVVLISVASSFSVAAQKENSPTGVFESIAAELKTFKPDTSAVPDDKITRKILQLRAIKGGFNIDEAIAFKTGEEKAKGEKSKEETQQLSDYFTTGQGHQLLTNAVTRIYREEFTYGELKKLVKFYKTSAGQKLSQRFPVVMLKSLAAAEIIKGYLAK
;
A
#
# COMPACT_ATOMS: atom_id res chain seq x y z
N MET A 1 48.06 49.06 -24.17
CA MET A 1 47.88 47.65 -23.75
C MET A 1 47.60 47.64 -22.26
N THR A 2 46.34 47.41 -21.86
CA THR A 2 45.95 46.60 -20.70
C THR A 2 44.43 46.49 -20.69
N ARG A 3 43.97 45.24 -20.70
CA ARG A 3 42.59 44.79 -20.85
C ARG A 3 41.97 44.59 -19.46
N SER A 4 40.67 44.84 -19.39
CA SER A 4 39.68 44.09 -18.61
C SER A 4 39.85 43.98 -17.09
N LEU A 5 39.07 44.79 -16.36
CA LEU A 5 38.65 44.49 -14.98
C LEU A 5 37.12 44.37 -14.97
N PHE A 6 36.60 43.21 -15.35
CA PHE A 6 35.16 42.90 -15.32
C PHE A 6 34.89 41.90 -14.17
N LEU A 7 34.13 42.37 -13.19
CA LEU A 7 32.94 41.70 -12.66
C LEU A 7 33.10 40.22 -12.23
N VAL A 8 33.53 39.97 -10.98
CA VAL A 8 33.36 38.65 -10.33
C VAL A 8 33.00 38.83 -8.86
N VAL A 9 31.77 39.26 -8.56
CA VAL A 9 31.15 39.02 -7.23
C VAL A 9 29.63 39.06 -7.41
N LEU A 10 28.96 37.97 -7.85
CA LEU A 10 27.51 37.79 -7.64
C LEU A 10 26.94 36.44 -8.09
N ILE A 11 27.57 35.29 -7.79
CA ILE A 11 26.88 33.98 -7.95
C ILE A 11 27.33 33.01 -6.86
N SER A 12 26.79 33.12 -5.64
CA SER A 12 26.99 32.07 -4.61
C SER A 12 25.85 31.94 -3.59
N VAL A 13 24.63 32.42 -3.89
CA VAL A 13 23.48 32.25 -2.97
C VAL A 13 22.27 31.75 -3.74
N ALA A 14 22.31 30.50 -4.21
CA ALA A 14 21.12 29.84 -4.76
C ALA A 14 21.13 28.30 -4.67
N SER A 15 22.15 27.66 -4.06
CA SER A 15 22.30 26.20 -4.15
C SER A 15 21.69 25.40 -2.99
N SER A 16 21.15 26.06 -1.96
CA SER A 16 20.76 25.36 -0.72
C SER A 16 19.28 24.92 -0.67
N PHE A 17 18.45 25.29 -1.64
CA PHE A 17 17.01 24.96 -1.62
C PHE A 17 16.62 23.70 -2.40
N SER A 18 17.52 23.06 -3.15
CA SER A 18 17.18 21.90 -3.99
C SER A 18 17.32 20.53 -3.31
N VAL A 19 18.00 20.43 -2.17
CA VAL A 19 18.28 19.13 -1.52
C VAL A 19 17.07 18.57 -0.77
N ALA A 20 16.22 19.42 -0.18
CA ALA A 20 15.04 18.98 0.55
C ALA A 20 13.94 18.42 -0.38
N ALA A 21 13.70 19.08 -1.52
CA ALA A 21 12.68 18.67 -2.50
C ALA A 21 13.03 17.39 -3.27
N GLN A 22 14.33 17.04 -3.37
CA GLN A 22 14.76 15.78 -4.00
C GLN A 22 14.61 14.57 -3.08
N LYS A 23 14.61 14.74 -1.76
CA LYS A 23 14.49 13.62 -0.80
C LYS A 23 13.08 13.04 -0.74
N GLU A 24 12.05 13.86 -0.95
CA GLU A 24 10.66 13.39 -1.03
C GLU A 24 10.37 12.49 -2.24
N ASN A 25 11.17 12.60 -3.31
CA ASN A 25 10.96 11.86 -4.57
C ASN A 25 11.91 10.67 -4.75
N SER A 26 12.73 10.31 -3.75
CA SER A 26 13.55 9.09 -3.83
C SER A 26 12.72 7.85 -3.45
N PRO A 27 13.01 6.68 -4.05
CA PRO A 27 12.36 5.42 -3.66
C PRO A 27 12.48 5.14 -2.15
N THR A 28 13.59 5.54 -1.53
CA THR A 28 13.80 5.45 -0.08
C THR A 28 12.90 6.38 0.72
N GLY A 29 12.65 7.61 0.26
CA GLY A 29 11.78 8.57 0.94
C GLY A 29 10.32 8.10 1.01
N VAL A 30 9.82 7.45 -0.05
CA VAL A 30 8.45 6.90 -0.08
C VAL A 30 8.29 5.77 0.95
N PHE A 31 9.23 4.82 1.01
CA PHE A 31 9.16 3.73 2.00
C PHE A 31 9.39 4.20 3.43
N GLU A 32 10.25 5.19 3.65
CA GLU A 32 10.43 5.83 4.96
C GLU A 32 9.14 6.51 5.42
N SER A 33 8.44 7.22 4.53
CA SER A 33 7.14 7.84 4.82
C SER A 33 6.08 6.80 5.19
N ILE A 34 5.95 5.74 4.39
CA ILE A 34 5.01 4.64 4.67
C ILE A 34 5.35 3.98 6.01
N ALA A 35 6.63 3.71 6.28
CA ALA A 35 7.06 3.11 7.53
C ALA A 35 6.79 4.02 8.74
N ALA A 36 6.95 5.33 8.60
CA ALA A 36 6.63 6.29 9.65
C ALA A 36 5.11 6.34 9.93
N GLU A 37 4.29 6.36 8.88
CA GLU A 37 2.84 6.33 8.99
C GLU A 37 2.36 5.06 9.71
N LEU A 38 2.82 3.89 9.25
CA LEU A 38 2.48 2.59 9.84
C LEU A 38 2.88 2.44 11.31
N LYS A 39 3.94 3.11 11.78
CA LYS A 39 4.33 3.10 13.20
C LYS A 39 3.28 3.73 14.11
N THR A 40 2.54 4.69 13.60
CA THR A 40 1.52 5.43 14.36
C THR A 40 0.08 5.04 14.00
N PHE A 41 -0.06 4.21 12.96
CA PHE A 41 -1.34 3.77 12.45
C PHE A 41 -2.16 3.03 13.52
N LYS A 42 -3.38 3.53 13.74
CA LYS A 42 -4.39 2.89 14.58
C LYS A 42 -5.65 2.71 13.74
N PRO A 43 -6.13 1.47 13.54
CA PRO A 43 -7.30 1.26 12.69
C PRO A 43 -8.54 1.86 13.34
N ASP A 44 -9.22 2.77 12.65
CA ASP A 44 -10.55 3.25 13.03
C ASP A 44 -11.59 2.22 12.57
N THR A 45 -12.13 1.45 13.52
CA THR A 45 -13.13 0.39 13.23
C THR A 45 -14.57 0.89 13.41
N SER A 46 -14.78 2.18 13.68
CA SER A 46 -16.10 2.76 13.86
C SER A 46 -16.95 2.65 12.58
N ALA A 47 -18.27 2.57 12.76
CA ALA A 47 -19.20 2.44 11.66
C ALA A 47 -18.98 3.54 10.61
N VAL A 48 -18.97 3.14 9.33
CA VAL A 48 -18.81 4.06 8.20
C VAL A 48 -20.17 4.57 7.74
N PRO A 49 -20.26 5.83 7.26
CA PRO A 49 -21.53 6.37 6.77
C PRO A 49 -21.98 5.64 5.51
N ASP A 50 -23.29 5.39 5.36
CA ASP A 50 -23.87 4.84 4.13
C ASP A 50 -24.08 5.93 3.07
N ASP A 51 -22.96 6.38 2.48
CA ASP A 51 -22.95 7.41 1.46
C ASP A 51 -22.43 6.90 0.10
N LYS A 52 -22.45 7.79 -0.90
CA LYS A 52 -21.99 7.47 -2.26
C LYS A 52 -20.52 7.06 -2.31
N ILE A 53 -19.68 7.54 -1.39
CA ILE A 53 -18.24 7.24 -1.33
C ILE A 53 -18.07 5.82 -0.79
N THR A 54 -18.68 5.51 0.36
CA THR A 54 -18.68 4.17 0.96
C THR A 54 -19.18 3.12 -0.02
N ARG A 55 -20.34 3.35 -0.66
CA ARG A 55 -20.86 2.42 -1.69
C ARG A 55 -19.89 2.23 -2.85
N LYS A 56 -19.14 3.25 -3.24
CA LYS A 56 -18.14 3.14 -4.32
C LYS A 56 -16.91 2.37 -3.90
N ILE A 57 -16.45 2.54 -2.66
CA ILE A 57 -15.34 1.77 -2.08
C ILE A 57 -15.71 0.29 -2.02
N LEU A 58 -16.90 -0.03 -1.50
CA LEU A 58 -17.39 -1.41 -1.45
C LEU A 58 -17.49 -2.02 -2.85
N GLN A 59 -17.99 -1.26 -3.83
CA GLN A 59 -17.99 -1.70 -5.23
C GLN A 59 -16.57 -1.96 -5.76
N LEU A 60 -15.62 -1.05 -5.51
CA LEU A 60 -14.23 -1.20 -5.93
C LEU A 60 -13.62 -2.46 -5.33
N ARG A 61 -13.81 -2.69 -4.03
CA ARG A 61 -13.30 -3.88 -3.33
C ARG A 61 -13.88 -5.17 -3.90
N ALA A 62 -15.18 -5.20 -4.20
CA ALA A 62 -15.84 -6.36 -4.78
C ALA A 62 -15.33 -6.71 -6.19
N ILE A 63 -15.03 -5.71 -7.04
CA ILE A 63 -14.53 -5.96 -8.40
C ILE A 63 -13.03 -6.20 -8.46
N LYS A 64 -12.24 -5.71 -7.50
CA LYS A 64 -10.79 -5.76 -7.56
C LYS A 64 -10.34 -7.22 -7.54
N GLY A 65 -10.76 -8.02 -6.55
CA GLY A 65 -10.43 -9.46 -6.43
C GLY A 65 -8.91 -9.79 -6.41
N GLY A 66 -8.49 -10.94 -5.88
CA GLY A 66 -7.09 -11.44 -5.93
C GLY A 66 -6.08 -10.79 -4.98
N PHE A 67 -6.41 -9.63 -4.41
CA PHE A 67 -5.78 -9.10 -3.21
C PHE A 67 -6.85 -8.43 -2.34
N ASN A 68 -7.96 -9.14 -2.15
CA ASN A 68 -8.92 -8.74 -1.14
C ASN A 68 -8.36 -9.12 0.24
N ILE A 69 -8.86 -8.47 1.26
CA ILE A 69 -8.36 -8.68 2.61
C ILE A 69 -8.67 -10.10 3.12
N ASP A 70 -9.69 -10.74 2.58
CA ASP A 70 -10.09 -12.10 2.95
C ASP A 70 -9.04 -13.13 2.48
N GLU A 71 -8.48 -12.96 1.28
CA GLU A 71 -7.38 -13.77 0.75
C GLU A 71 -6.09 -13.54 1.56
N ALA A 72 -5.83 -12.30 1.98
CA ALA A 72 -4.69 -11.98 2.83
C ALA A 72 -4.82 -12.59 4.24
N ILE A 73 -6.03 -12.57 4.81
CA ILE A 73 -6.33 -13.27 6.07
C ILE A 73 -6.14 -14.77 5.89
N ALA A 74 -6.74 -15.37 4.85
CA ALA A 74 -6.63 -16.80 4.59
C ALA A 74 -5.16 -17.24 4.42
N PHE A 75 -4.35 -16.44 3.73
CA PHE A 75 -2.92 -16.67 3.60
C PHE A 75 -2.22 -16.61 4.97
N LYS A 76 -2.46 -15.56 5.77
CA LYS A 76 -1.86 -15.42 7.11
C LYS A 76 -2.26 -16.53 8.07
N THR A 77 -3.52 -16.91 8.10
CA THR A 77 -4.03 -18.04 8.89
C THR A 77 -3.39 -19.36 8.43
N GLY A 78 -3.17 -19.53 7.13
CA GLY A 78 -2.43 -20.66 6.56
C GLY A 78 -0.96 -20.71 7.01
N GLU A 79 -0.28 -19.56 7.06
CA GLU A 79 1.09 -19.48 7.57
C GLU A 79 1.17 -19.86 9.06
N GLU A 80 0.28 -19.34 9.90
CA GLU A 80 0.24 -19.67 11.34
C GLU A 80 -0.01 -21.18 11.57
N LYS A 81 -0.93 -21.77 10.78
CA LYS A 81 -1.18 -23.21 10.81
C LYS A 81 0.06 -24.03 10.43
N ALA A 82 0.81 -23.60 9.42
CA ALA A 82 2.01 -24.30 8.96
C ALA A 82 3.15 -24.26 9.98
N LYS A 83 3.20 -23.21 10.81
CA LYS A 83 4.19 -23.08 11.91
C LYS A 83 3.84 -23.90 13.14
N GLY A 84 2.62 -24.44 13.23
CA GLY A 84 2.16 -25.22 14.38
C GLY A 84 2.02 -24.41 15.67
N GLU A 85 2.00 -23.07 15.56
CA GLU A 85 1.93 -22.16 16.71
C GLU A 85 0.55 -22.12 17.38
N LYS A 86 -0.50 -22.58 16.68
CA LYS A 86 -1.88 -22.61 17.15
C LYS A 86 -2.54 -23.96 16.89
N SER A 87 -3.48 -24.34 17.74
CA SER A 87 -4.33 -25.51 17.51
C SER A 87 -5.20 -25.32 16.27
N LYS A 88 -5.74 -26.44 15.76
CA LYS A 88 -6.67 -26.42 14.61
C LYS A 88 -7.93 -25.61 14.95
N GLU A 89 -8.41 -25.75 16.17
CA GLU A 89 -9.59 -25.07 16.71
C GLU A 89 -9.36 -23.55 16.79
N GLU A 90 -8.22 -23.10 17.33
CA GLU A 90 -7.88 -21.67 17.38
C GLU A 90 -7.70 -21.08 15.97
N THR A 91 -7.10 -21.83 15.06
CA THR A 91 -6.95 -21.43 13.65
C THR A 91 -8.32 -21.26 12.97
N GLN A 92 -9.25 -22.19 13.23
CA GLN A 92 -10.60 -22.12 12.68
C GLN A 92 -11.40 -20.94 13.28
N GLN A 93 -11.35 -20.74 14.60
CA GLN A 93 -12.00 -19.61 15.26
C GLN A 93 -11.50 -18.27 14.72
N LEU A 94 -10.20 -18.16 14.47
CA LEU A 94 -9.60 -16.96 13.88
C LEU A 94 -10.10 -16.73 12.45
N SER A 95 -10.16 -17.78 11.64
CA SER A 95 -10.72 -17.73 10.30
C SER A 95 -12.18 -17.27 10.33
N ASP A 96 -13.01 -17.87 11.17
CA ASP A 96 -14.44 -17.55 11.27
C ASP A 96 -14.65 -16.10 11.71
N TYR A 97 -13.87 -15.64 12.70
CA TYR A 97 -13.93 -14.27 13.20
C TYR A 97 -13.73 -13.22 12.11
N PHE A 98 -12.76 -13.45 11.21
CA PHE A 98 -12.41 -12.50 10.15
C PHE A 98 -13.18 -12.68 8.84
N THR A 99 -13.80 -13.84 8.61
CA THR A 99 -14.55 -14.13 7.38
C THR A 99 -16.04 -13.86 7.51
N THR A 100 -16.65 -14.24 8.63
CA THR A 100 -18.11 -14.14 8.83
C THR A 100 -18.50 -13.49 10.16
N GLY A 101 -17.56 -13.41 11.12
CA GLY A 101 -17.79 -12.84 12.44
C GLY A 101 -17.60 -11.32 12.53
N GLN A 102 -17.54 -10.82 13.77
CA GLN A 102 -17.40 -9.39 14.07
C GLN A 102 -16.09 -8.79 13.50
N GLY A 103 -15.02 -9.58 13.43
CA GLY A 103 -13.74 -9.16 12.86
C GLY A 103 -13.88 -8.73 11.40
N HIS A 104 -14.71 -9.43 10.62
CA HIS A 104 -14.99 -9.08 9.23
C HIS A 104 -15.58 -7.66 9.12
N GLN A 105 -16.54 -7.32 9.99
CA GLN A 105 -17.18 -6.00 10.00
C GLN A 105 -16.20 -4.90 10.44
N LEU A 106 -15.45 -5.13 11.52
CA LEU A 106 -14.47 -4.17 12.03
C LEU A 106 -13.38 -3.88 10.98
N LEU A 107 -12.91 -4.92 10.31
CA LEU A 107 -11.92 -4.79 9.24
C LEU A 107 -12.51 -4.10 8.01
N THR A 108 -13.75 -4.40 7.65
CA THR A 108 -14.45 -3.70 6.57
C THR A 108 -14.61 -2.21 6.85
N ASN A 109 -14.91 -1.83 8.09
CA ASN A 109 -14.97 -0.42 8.50
C ASN A 109 -13.59 0.24 8.39
N ALA A 110 -12.56 -0.35 9.00
CA ALA A 110 -11.20 0.20 8.98
C ALA A 110 -10.68 0.41 7.56
N VAL A 111 -10.84 -0.60 6.69
CA VAL A 111 -10.41 -0.50 5.30
C VAL A 111 -11.19 0.56 4.55
N THR A 112 -12.50 0.63 4.79
CA THR A 112 -13.31 1.67 4.14
C THR A 112 -12.85 3.06 4.55
N ARG A 113 -12.44 3.28 5.80
CA ARG A 113 -11.89 4.57 6.26
C ARG A 113 -10.55 4.90 5.61
N ILE A 114 -9.63 3.93 5.53
CA ILE A 114 -8.37 4.11 4.78
C ILE A 114 -8.66 4.58 3.35
N TYR A 115 -9.60 3.93 2.64
CA TYR A 115 -9.94 4.36 1.27
C TYR A 115 -10.58 5.76 1.21
N ARG A 116 -11.25 6.22 2.27
CA ARG A 116 -11.82 7.58 2.32
C ARG A 116 -10.78 8.65 2.59
N GLU A 117 -9.73 8.30 3.31
CA GLU A 117 -8.56 9.16 3.58
C GLU A 117 -7.68 9.28 2.33
N GLU A 118 -7.48 8.18 1.61
CA GLU A 118 -6.57 8.10 0.46
C GLU A 118 -7.18 8.53 -0.87
N PHE A 119 -8.51 8.44 -1.05
CA PHE A 119 -9.13 8.63 -2.36
C PHE A 119 -10.38 9.50 -2.33
N THR A 120 -10.45 10.40 -3.30
CA THR A 120 -11.67 11.14 -3.60
C THR A 120 -12.70 10.28 -4.34
N TYR A 121 -13.97 10.71 -4.32
CA TYR A 121 -15.02 10.05 -5.09
C TYR A 121 -14.73 9.96 -6.60
N GLY A 122 -14.07 11.00 -7.16
CA GLY A 122 -13.70 11.04 -8.57
C GLY A 122 -12.66 9.98 -8.92
N GLU A 123 -11.67 9.76 -8.06
CA GLU A 123 -10.64 8.73 -8.22
C GLU A 123 -11.21 7.33 -8.05
N LEU A 124 -12.06 7.11 -7.03
CA LEU A 124 -12.75 5.84 -6.83
C LEU A 124 -13.56 5.44 -8.07
N LYS A 125 -14.24 6.39 -8.74
CA LYS A 125 -14.91 6.12 -10.02
C LYS A 125 -13.95 5.68 -11.13
N LYS A 126 -12.80 6.36 -11.26
CA LYS A 126 -11.78 6.02 -12.26
C LYS A 126 -11.17 4.64 -12.00
N LEU A 127 -10.87 4.34 -10.73
CA LEU A 127 -10.40 3.03 -10.29
C LEU A 127 -11.44 1.94 -10.60
N VAL A 128 -12.71 2.19 -10.28
CA VAL A 128 -13.78 1.24 -10.62
C VAL A 128 -13.87 0.98 -12.11
N LYS A 129 -13.76 2.03 -12.94
CA LYS A 129 -13.75 1.88 -14.41
C LYS A 129 -12.53 1.07 -14.87
N PHE A 130 -11.35 1.35 -14.32
CA PHE A 130 -10.12 0.65 -14.66
C PHE A 130 -10.17 -0.83 -14.29
N TYR A 131 -10.52 -1.16 -13.05
CA TYR A 131 -10.57 -2.54 -12.58
C TYR A 131 -11.68 -3.36 -13.25
N LYS A 132 -12.68 -2.75 -13.90
CA LYS A 132 -13.63 -3.48 -14.76
C LYS A 132 -13.05 -3.92 -16.11
N THR A 133 -11.92 -3.37 -16.54
CA THR A 133 -11.26 -3.78 -17.80
C THR A 133 -10.55 -5.12 -17.63
N SER A 134 -10.29 -5.83 -18.73
CA SER A 134 -9.51 -7.08 -18.72
C SER A 134 -8.10 -6.86 -18.17
N ALA A 135 -7.46 -5.74 -18.50
CA ALA A 135 -6.14 -5.37 -17.98
C ALA A 135 -6.18 -5.10 -16.48
N GLY A 136 -7.19 -4.37 -15.99
CA GLY A 136 -7.35 -4.09 -14.56
C GLY A 136 -7.63 -5.34 -13.73
N GLN A 137 -8.48 -6.24 -14.23
CA GLN A 137 -8.73 -7.56 -13.61
C GLN A 137 -7.44 -8.40 -13.55
N LYS A 138 -6.72 -8.50 -14.67
CA LYS A 138 -5.44 -9.22 -14.72
C LYS A 138 -4.42 -8.60 -13.77
N LEU A 139 -4.33 -7.27 -13.72
CA LEU A 139 -3.43 -6.59 -12.79
C LEU A 139 -3.78 -6.96 -11.35
N SER A 140 -5.05 -6.89 -10.95
CA SER A 140 -5.44 -7.18 -9.58
C SER A 140 -5.07 -8.61 -9.14
N GLN A 141 -5.32 -9.59 -10.00
CA GLN A 141 -5.02 -11.00 -9.71
C GLN A 141 -3.51 -11.30 -9.73
N ARG A 142 -2.75 -10.63 -10.59
CA ARG A 142 -1.33 -10.96 -10.85
C ARG A 142 -0.36 -10.07 -10.10
N PHE A 143 -0.78 -8.89 -9.64
CA PHE A 143 0.08 -7.96 -8.93
C PHE A 143 0.74 -8.56 -7.68
N PRO A 144 0.05 -9.34 -6.83
CA PRO A 144 0.69 -9.97 -5.67
C PRO A 144 1.82 -10.93 -6.06
N VAL A 145 1.60 -11.70 -7.13
CA VAL A 145 2.61 -12.60 -7.69
C VAL A 145 3.81 -11.82 -8.23
N VAL A 146 3.55 -10.72 -8.93
CA VAL A 146 4.63 -9.83 -9.44
C VAL A 146 5.43 -9.26 -8.26
N MET A 147 4.77 -8.79 -7.22
CA MET A 147 5.40 -8.24 -6.02
C MET A 147 6.28 -9.27 -5.32
N LEU A 148 5.75 -10.46 -5.01
CA LEU A 148 6.51 -11.53 -4.34
C LEU A 148 7.69 -12.01 -5.18
N LYS A 149 7.53 -12.15 -6.49
CA LYS A 149 8.64 -12.51 -7.40
C LYS A 149 9.71 -11.43 -7.44
N SER A 150 9.31 -10.16 -7.38
CA SER A 150 10.26 -9.04 -7.36
C SER A 150 11.08 -9.02 -6.07
N LEU A 151 10.45 -9.28 -4.92
CA LEU A 151 11.14 -9.42 -3.63
C LEU A 151 12.10 -10.62 -3.63
N ALA A 152 11.66 -11.78 -4.10
CA ALA A 152 12.51 -12.97 -4.21
C ALA A 152 13.72 -12.74 -5.14
N ALA A 153 13.51 -12.04 -6.27
CA ALA A 153 14.59 -11.68 -7.18
C ALA A 153 15.61 -10.76 -6.51
N ALA A 154 15.16 -9.77 -5.73
CA ALA A 154 16.07 -8.88 -5.01
C ALA A 154 16.94 -9.64 -4.00
N GLU A 155 16.39 -10.62 -3.27
CA GLU A 155 17.16 -11.43 -2.33
C GLU A 155 18.20 -12.31 -3.03
N ILE A 156 17.85 -12.92 -4.16
CA ILE A 156 18.78 -13.71 -4.97
C ILE A 156 19.95 -12.83 -5.46
N ILE A 157 19.63 -11.65 -5.98
CA ILE A 157 20.63 -10.70 -6.51
C ILE A 157 21.53 -10.18 -5.38
N LYS A 158 20.98 -9.89 -4.19
CA LYS A 158 21.78 -9.51 -3.02
C LYS A 158 22.83 -10.57 -2.68
N GLY A 159 22.50 -11.85 -2.82
CA GLY A 159 23.44 -12.96 -2.65
C GLY A 159 24.65 -12.92 -3.60
N TYR A 160 24.60 -12.18 -4.71
CA TYR A 160 25.75 -11.98 -5.60
C TYR A 160 26.78 -11.00 -5.04
N LEU A 161 26.41 -10.11 -4.12
CA LEU A 161 27.35 -9.20 -3.45
C LEU A 161 28.18 -9.88 -2.36
N ALA A 162 27.75 -11.07 -1.91
CA ALA A 162 28.42 -11.83 -0.86
C ALA A 162 29.42 -12.88 -1.40
N LYS A 163 29.70 -12.86 -2.71
CA LYS A 163 30.70 -13.67 -3.40
C LYS A 163 31.81 -12.78 -3.94
#